data_AF-A0A4P6VWF6-F1
#
_entry.id   AF-A0A4P6VWF6-F1
#
_cell.length_a   1.000
_cell.length_b   1.000
_cell.length_c   1.000
_cell.angle_alpha   90.00
_cell.angle_beta   90.00
_cell.angle_gamma   90.00
#
_symmetry.space_group_name_H-M   'P 1'
#
loop_
_entity.id
_entity.type
_entity.pdbx_description
1 polymer ?
#
loop_
_entity_poly.entity_id
_entity_poly.type
_entity_poly.pdbx_seq_one_letter_code
_entity_poly.pdbx_strand_id
1 'polypeptide(L)'
;MRNLLAVSVFMAFALSAQANTLLTDENLNQLEAMLPKLQQLEQRPQNKQFQLKQHCNWSQHYAELSSQEKDSKYQAQIEQLAKQHGFTPVQFVELSAKVTWPILDSVQPMLEISRQAMVFLPEAQRKNTEKTVTQGQQYYKTLSSCLTNDDKTALDKHHDRIMQMAQRLGGVGQMLPKGMVMPAN
;
A
#
# COMPACT_ATOMS: atom_id res chain seq x y z
N MET A 1 15.83 15.89 59.17
CA MET A 1 15.86 16.43 57.79
C MET A 1 16.10 15.26 56.85
N ARG A 2 15.15 14.95 55.97
CA ARG A 2 15.02 13.67 55.26
C ARG A 2 15.17 13.95 53.76
N ASN A 3 16.08 13.21 53.13
CA ASN A 3 16.57 13.42 51.77
C ASN A 3 15.46 13.57 50.72
N LEU A 4 15.59 14.63 49.91
CA LEU A 4 14.80 14.94 48.73
C LEU A 4 15.56 14.48 47.47
N LEU A 5 14.79 14.00 46.49
CA LEU A 5 15.09 13.93 45.05
C LEU A 5 15.93 12.75 44.55
N ALA A 6 15.27 11.59 44.41
CA ALA A 6 15.61 10.67 43.32
C ALA A 6 14.87 11.14 42.05
N VAL A 7 15.58 11.92 41.24
CA VAL A 7 15.18 12.28 39.88
C VAL A 7 15.28 11.02 39.02
N SER A 8 14.13 10.44 38.65
CA SER A 8 14.06 9.44 37.58
C SER A 8 13.50 10.11 36.34
N VAL A 9 14.40 10.63 35.50
CA VAL A 9 14.06 11.05 34.13
C VAL A 9 13.85 9.77 33.33
N PHE A 10 12.59 9.31 33.26
CA PHE A 10 12.16 8.37 32.23
C PHE A 10 11.98 9.17 30.93
N MET A 11 13.09 9.49 30.24
CA MET A 11 13.03 9.89 28.84
C MET A 11 12.87 8.62 28.00
N ALA A 12 11.63 8.14 27.93
CA ALA A 12 11.21 7.35 26.79
C ALA A 12 11.25 8.30 25.59
N PHE A 13 12.36 8.30 24.85
CA PHE A 13 12.35 8.77 23.48
C PHE A 13 11.44 7.82 22.71
N ALA A 14 10.14 8.14 22.69
CA ALA A 14 9.26 7.75 21.61
C ALA A 14 9.78 8.49 20.37
N LEU A 15 10.86 7.94 19.78
CA LEU A 15 11.25 8.25 18.41
C LEU A 15 9.98 8.07 17.60
N SER A 16 9.41 9.20 17.18
CA SER A 16 8.26 9.25 16.31
C SER A 16 8.69 8.47 15.07
N ALA A 17 8.12 7.28 14.89
CA ALA A 17 8.46 6.37 13.81
C ALA A 17 8.03 7.01 12.48
N GLN A 18 8.89 7.87 11.93
CA GLN A 18 8.89 8.20 10.52
C GLN A 18 9.47 6.97 9.83
N ALA A 19 8.61 6.02 9.45
CA ALA A 19 9.11 4.88 8.70
C ALA A 19 9.64 5.41 7.36
N ASN A 20 10.95 5.25 7.14
CA ASN A 20 11.69 5.54 5.91
C ASN A 20 12.36 4.24 5.46
N THR A 21 11.57 3.18 5.36
CA THR A 21 12.04 1.82 5.14
C THR A 21 12.41 1.65 3.67
N LEU A 22 13.70 1.54 3.39
CA LEU A 22 14.18 1.29 2.03
C LEU A 22 13.80 -0.13 1.59
N LEU A 23 13.51 -0.29 0.29
CA LEU A 23 13.37 -1.60 -0.33
C LEU A 23 14.75 -2.25 -0.43
N THR A 24 14.91 -3.36 0.29
CA THR A 24 16.13 -4.17 0.29
C THR A 24 15.77 -5.61 -0.04
N ASP A 25 16.77 -6.39 -0.45
CA ASP A 25 16.59 -7.82 -0.72
C ASP A 25 15.98 -8.56 0.48
N GLU A 26 16.41 -8.22 1.70
CA GLU A 26 15.89 -8.81 2.94
C GLU A 26 14.42 -8.45 3.19
N ASN A 27 14.06 -7.17 3.12
CA ASN A 27 12.67 -6.76 3.33
C ASN A 27 11.76 -7.35 2.25
N LEU A 28 12.24 -7.48 1.01
CA LEU A 28 11.48 -8.15 -0.05
C LEU A 28 11.36 -9.66 0.18
N ASN A 29 12.39 -10.34 0.68
CA ASN A 29 12.31 -11.77 1.06
C ASN A 29 11.23 -11.99 2.12
N GLN A 30 11.22 -11.16 3.17
CA GLN A 30 10.25 -11.25 4.24
C GLN A 30 8.83 -10.96 3.74
N LEU A 31 8.66 -9.95 2.90
CA LEU A 31 7.35 -9.62 2.30
C LEU A 31 6.85 -10.76 1.39
N GLU A 32 7.72 -11.31 0.55
CA GLU A 32 7.40 -12.43 -0.34
C GLU A 32 6.96 -13.67 0.45
N ALA A 33 7.62 -13.96 1.57
CA ALA A 33 7.25 -15.06 2.46
C ALA A 33 5.88 -14.85 3.16
N MET A 34 5.42 -13.61 3.31
CA MET A 34 4.09 -13.31 3.86
C MET A 34 2.96 -13.55 2.86
N LEU A 35 3.23 -13.45 1.55
CA LEU A 35 2.20 -13.42 0.50
C LEU A 35 1.17 -14.57 0.58
N PRO A 36 1.55 -15.84 0.79
CA PRO A 36 0.57 -16.93 0.84
C PRO A 36 -0.45 -16.77 1.98
N LYS A 37 0.00 -16.28 3.15
CA LYS A 37 -0.88 -16.01 4.29
C LYS A 37 -1.73 -14.77 4.06
N LEU A 38 -1.17 -13.72 3.45
CA LEU A 38 -1.92 -12.53 3.06
C LEU A 38 -3.05 -12.87 2.09
N GLN A 39 -2.81 -13.72 1.08
CA GLN A 39 -3.84 -14.19 0.15
C GLN A 39 -4.98 -14.92 0.87
N GLN A 40 -4.68 -15.78 1.85
CA GLN A 40 -5.70 -16.47 2.64
C GLN A 40 -6.56 -15.47 3.46
N LEU A 41 -5.94 -14.39 3.93
CA LEU A 41 -6.63 -13.34 4.68
C LEU A 41 -7.48 -12.44 3.77
N GLU A 42 -7.06 -12.19 2.52
CA GLU A 42 -7.73 -11.33 1.52
C GLU A 42 -8.95 -11.97 0.85
N GLN A 43 -9.14 -13.29 0.92
CA GLN A 43 -10.30 -14.01 0.33
C GLN A 43 -11.67 -13.66 0.97
N ARG A 44 -11.78 -12.53 1.69
CA ARG A 44 -13.01 -12.06 2.32
C ARG A 44 -13.80 -11.12 1.39
N PRO A 45 -15.15 -11.13 1.46
CA PRO A 45 -16.01 -10.36 0.57
C PRO A 45 -15.96 -8.83 0.75
N GLN A 46 -15.24 -8.31 1.76
CA GLN A 46 -15.11 -6.87 1.99
C GLN A 46 -13.87 -6.30 1.31
N ASN A 47 -13.90 -6.29 -0.02
CA ASN A 47 -12.93 -5.56 -0.82
C ASN A 47 -13.21 -4.05 -0.68
N LYS A 48 -12.70 -3.43 0.39
CA LYS A 48 -12.90 -2.00 0.64
C LYS A 48 -11.79 -1.21 -0.03
N GLN A 49 -12.20 -0.25 -0.85
CA GLN A 49 -11.33 0.80 -1.35
C GLN A 49 -10.84 1.64 -0.17
N PHE A 50 -9.62 1.39 0.30
CA PHE A 50 -8.98 2.25 1.29
C PHE A 50 -8.69 3.62 0.67
N GLN A 51 -9.00 4.68 1.40
CA GLN A 51 -8.68 6.04 0.98
C GLN A 51 -7.34 6.45 1.60
N LEU A 52 -6.33 6.67 0.76
CA LEU A 52 -5.10 7.32 1.18
C LEU A 52 -5.23 8.83 1.01
N LYS A 53 -4.86 9.57 2.05
CA LYS A 53 -4.73 11.03 2.01
C LYS A 53 -3.37 11.46 1.47
N GLN A 54 -3.26 12.71 1.05
CA GLN A 54 -2.04 13.22 0.44
C GLN A 54 -1.04 13.72 1.51
N HIS A 55 -0.28 12.81 2.10
CA HIS A 55 0.89 13.11 2.94
C HIS A 55 1.88 11.93 2.96
N CYS A 56 3.09 12.13 3.48
CA CYS A 56 4.12 11.09 3.54
C CYS A 56 4.45 10.61 4.96
N ASN A 57 3.63 11.00 5.94
CA ASN A 57 3.72 10.45 7.29
C ASN A 57 3.13 9.04 7.33
N TRP A 58 3.97 8.02 7.28
CA TRP A 58 3.53 6.62 7.27
C TRP A 58 2.88 6.17 8.58
N SER A 59 3.30 6.71 9.73
CA SER A 59 2.62 6.44 11.00
C SER A 59 1.20 6.99 10.99
N GLN A 60 0.98 8.14 10.36
CA GLN A 60 -0.36 8.69 10.15
C GLN A 60 -1.15 7.83 9.15
N HIS A 61 -0.55 7.41 8.03
CA HIS A 61 -1.21 6.49 7.09
C HIS A 61 -1.69 5.22 7.77
N TYR A 62 -0.86 4.61 8.61
CA TYR A 62 -1.24 3.43 9.37
C TYR A 62 -2.45 3.70 10.29
N ALA A 63 -2.45 4.82 11.04
CA ALA A 63 -3.56 5.17 11.91
C ALA A 63 -4.87 5.43 11.12
N GLU A 64 -4.75 6.07 9.95
CA GLU A 64 -5.87 6.34 9.06
C GLU A 64 -6.42 5.06 8.42
N LEU A 65 -5.57 4.14 7.99
CA LEU A 65 -5.98 2.83 7.47
C LEU A 65 -6.61 1.97 8.57
N SER A 66 -6.01 1.94 9.75
CA SER A 66 -6.53 1.23 10.92
C SER A 66 -7.92 1.69 11.32
N SER A 67 -8.18 3.00 11.28
CA SER A 67 -9.51 3.54 11.59
C SER A 67 -10.57 3.28 10.50
N GLN A 68 -10.14 2.96 9.27
CA GLN A 68 -11.03 2.55 8.18
C GLN A 68 -11.38 1.06 8.24
N GLU A 69 -10.54 0.23 8.86
CA GLU A 69 -10.81 -1.18 9.07
C GLU A 69 -11.90 -1.37 10.15
N LYS A 70 -12.94 -2.12 9.80
CA LYS A 70 -14.08 -2.39 10.70
C LYS A 70 -13.95 -3.72 11.43
N ASP A 71 -13.07 -4.61 10.98
CA ASP A 71 -12.76 -5.89 11.61
C ASP A 71 -11.43 -5.83 12.36
N SER A 72 -11.50 -5.54 13.66
CA SER A 72 -10.33 -5.47 14.53
C SER A 72 -9.58 -6.81 14.64
N LYS A 73 -10.25 -7.95 14.44
CA LYS A 73 -9.58 -9.27 14.45
C LYS A 73 -8.77 -9.46 13.18
N TYR A 74 -9.29 -9.04 12.03
CA TYR A 74 -8.54 -9.04 10.77
C TYR A 74 -7.31 -8.14 10.87
N GLN A 75 -7.49 -6.91 11.37
CA GLN A 75 -6.37 -5.99 11.58
C GLN A 75 -5.29 -6.61 12.48
N ALA A 76 -5.68 -7.21 13.61
CA ALA A 76 -4.74 -7.88 14.51
C ALA A 76 -4.02 -9.07 13.85
N GLN A 77 -4.68 -9.81 12.96
CA GLN A 77 -4.05 -10.91 12.20
C GLN A 77 -2.97 -10.40 11.24
N ILE A 78 -3.24 -9.29 10.54
CA ILE A 78 -2.27 -8.65 9.63
C ILE A 78 -1.09 -8.09 10.43
N GLU A 79 -1.33 -7.38 11.53
CA GLU A 79 -0.27 -6.85 12.39
C GLU A 79 0.59 -7.96 12.99
N GLN A 80 -0.03 -9.05 13.43
CA GLN A 80 0.69 -10.20 13.97
C GLN A 80 1.54 -10.88 12.90
N LEU A 81 1.01 -11.03 11.68
CA LEU A 81 1.75 -11.58 10.56
C LEU A 81 2.96 -10.68 10.21
N ALA A 82 2.77 -9.36 10.13
CA ALA A 82 3.86 -8.42 9.90
C ALA A 82 4.97 -8.57 10.96
N LYS A 83 4.59 -8.64 12.24
CA LYS A 83 5.53 -8.85 13.35
C LYS A 83 6.29 -10.18 13.25
N GLN A 84 5.62 -11.26 12.87
CA GLN A 84 6.25 -12.57 12.68
C GLN A 84 7.34 -12.55 11.60
N HIS A 85 7.24 -11.63 10.64
CA HIS A 85 8.20 -11.43 9.55
C HIS A 85 9.11 -10.22 9.77
N GLY A 86 9.24 -9.74 11.01
CA GLY A 86 10.21 -8.70 11.38
C GLY A 86 9.78 -7.27 11.07
N PHE A 87 8.51 -7.03 10.70
CA PHE A 87 8.00 -5.70 10.43
C PHE A 87 7.18 -5.14 11.59
N THR A 88 7.35 -3.85 11.86
CA THR A 88 6.31 -3.09 12.55
C THR A 88 5.12 -2.82 11.61
N PRO A 89 3.91 -2.56 12.14
CA PRO A 89 2.76 -2.24 11.30
C PRO A 89 3.00 -1.04 10.35
N VAL A 90 3.73 -0.02 10.83
CA VAL A 90 4.05 1.17 10.02
C VAL A 90 4.99 0.83 8.87
N GLN A 91 6.05 0.05 9.12
CA GLN A 91 6.97 -0.42 8.08
C GLN A 91 6.26 -1.30 7.06
N PHE A 92 5.34 -2.16 7.51
CA PHE A 92 4.56 -3.01 6.62
C PHE A 92 3.66 -2.17 5.69
N VAL A 93 2.99 -1.14 6.20
CA VAL A 93 2.18 -0.22 5.38
C VAL A 93 3.06 0.51 4.36
N GLU A 94 4.21 1.04 4.80
CA GLU A 94 5.14 1.75 3.91
C GLU A 94 5.68 0.83 2.81
N LEU A 95 6.17 -0.36 3.16
CA LEU A 95 6.71 -1.32 2.18
C LEU A 95 5.64 -1.78 1.21
N SER A 96 4.44 -2.09 1.70
CA SER A 96 3.28 -2.47 0.86
C SER A 96 2.95 -1.37 -0.15
N ALA A 97 2.95 -0.12 0.30
CA ALA A 97 2.73 1.03 -0.56
C ALA A 97 3.82 1.18 -1.62
N LYS A 98 5.10 1.04 -1.24
CA LYS A 98 6.24 1.12 -2.17
C LYS A 98 6.19 -0.01 -3.22
N VAL A 99 5.95 -1.26 -2.83
CA VAL A 99 5.85 -2.36 -3.81
C VAL A 99 4.59 -2.30 -4.68
N THR A 100 3.56 -1.58 -4.24
CA THR A 100 2.35 -1.35 -5.05
C THR A 100 2.58 -0.29 -6.12
N TRP A 101 3.46 0.68 -5.87
CA TRP A 101 3.74 1.77 -6.81
C TRP A 101 4.09 1.32 -8.24
N PRO A 102 5.04 0.38 -8.49
CA PRO A 102 5.38 -0.03 -9.86
C PRO A 102 4.22 -0.74 -10.56
N ILE A 103 3.33 -1.40 -9.82
CA ILE A 103 2.11 -1.98 -10.38
C ILE A 103 1.19 -0.87 -10.90
N LEU A 104 0.98 0.18 -10.11
CA LEU A 104 0.17 1.33 -10.51
C LEU A 104 0.79 2.11 -11.66
N ASP A 105 2.11 2.27 -11.64
CA ASP A 105 2.87 2.91 -12.70
C ASP A 105 2.66 2.18 -14.04
N SER A 106 2.69 0.85 -14.03
CA SER A 106 2.47 0.03 -15.23
C SER A 106 1.06 0.19 -15.85
N VAL A 107 0.05 0.53 -15.05
CA VAL A 107 -1.33 0.74 -15.53
C VAL A 107 -1.68 2.21 -15.75
N GLN A 108 -0.80 3.13 -15.39
CA GLN A 108 -1.03 4.56 -15.50
C GLN A 108 -1.38 4.98 -16.94
N PRO A 109 -0.69 4.50 -18.00
CA PRO A 109 -1.05 4.85 -19.37
C PRO A 109 -2.46 4.38 -19.75
N MET A 110 -2.86 3.21 -19.26
CA MET A 110 -4.21 2.68 -19.48
C MET A 110 -5.27 3.55 -18.80
N LEU A 111 -4.99 4.05 -17.58
CA LEU A 111 -5.90 4.97 -16.88
C LEU A 111 -6.02 6.32 -17.60
N GLU A 112 -4.95 6.81 -18.23
CA GLU A 112 -5.00 8.03 -19.05
C GLU A 112 -5.85 7.85 -20.31
N ILE A 113 -5.65 6.74 -21.04
CA ILE A 113 -6.48 6.37 -22.20
C ILE A 113 -7.94 6.23 -21.77
N SER A 114 -8.19 5.56 -20.65
CA SER A 114 -9.52 5.40 -20.05
C SER A 114 -10.19 6.75 -19.84
N ARG A 115 -9.44 7.73 -19.34
CA ARG A 115 -9.92 9.09 -19.09
C ARG A 115 -10.34 9.80 -20.36
N GLN A 116 -9.56 9.67 -21.42
CA GLN A 116 -9.89 10.25 -22.73
C GLN A 116 -11.09 9.55 -23.37
N ALA A 117 -11.22 8.23 -23.19
CA ALA A 117 -12.30 7.42 -23.74
C ALA A 117 -13.64 7.55 -22.97
N MET A 118 -13.67 8.15 -21.78
CA MET A 118 -14.87 8.27 -20.95
C MET A 118 -16.05 8.94 -21.65
N VAL A 119 -15.78 9.85 -22.59
CA VAL A 119 -16.81 10.57 -23.37
C VAL A 119 -17.65 9.62 -24.24
N PHE A 120 -17.09 8.47 -24.62
CA PHE A 120 -17.76 7.45 -25.44
C PHE A 120 -18.54 6.42 -24.63
N LEU A 121 -18.45 6.46 -23.28
CA LEU A 121 -19.16 5.54 -22.42
C LEU A 121 -20.59 6.01 -22.13
N PRO A 122 -21.57 5.07 -22.03
CA PRO A 122 -22.89 5.35 -21.47
C PRO A 122 -22.80 5.96 -20.06
N GLU A 123 -23.73 6.85 -19.71
CA GLU A 123 -23.68 7.65 -18.48
C GLU A 123 -23.47 6.81 -17.20
N ALA A 124 -24.18 5.68 -17.08
CA ALA A 124 -24.05 4.77 -15.94
C ALA A 124 -22.64 4.13 -15.83
N GLN A 125 -22.02 3.80 -16.97
CA GLN A 125 -20.65 3.27 -17.00
C GLN A 125 -19.60 4.36 -16.79
N ARG A 126 -19.86 5.55 -17.32
CA ARG A 126 -18.99 6.73 -17.17
C ARG A 126 -18.79 7.08 -15.70
N LYS A 127 -19.86 7.16 -14.91
CA LYS A 127 -19.78 7.51 -13.48
C LYS A 127 -18.94 6.51 -12.67
N ASN A 128 -19.08 5.21 -12.95
CA ASN A 128 -18.30 4.17 -12.28
C ASN A 128 -16.83 4.21 -12.72
N THR A 129 -16.59 4.37 -14.02
CA THR A 129 -15.23 4.45 -14.60
C THR A 129 -14.50 5.69 -14.09
N GLU A 130 -15.17 6.84 -14.04
CA GLU A 130 -14.61 8.10 -13.52
C GLU A 130 -14.17 7.97 -12.06
N LYS A 131 -14.99 7.33 -11.23
CA LYS A 131 -14.62 7.06 -9.84
C LYS A 131 -13.36 6.19 -9.76
N THR A 132 -13.30 5.08 -10.50
CA THR A 132 -12.13 4.18 -10.49
C THR A 132 -10.88 4.87 -11.02
N VAL A 133 -10.96 5.59 -12.14
CA VAL A 133 -9.83 6.31 -12.73
C VAL A 133 -9.32 7.40 -11.78
N THR A 134 -10.23 8.19 -11.18
CA THR A 134 -9.85 9.25 -10.24
C THR A 134 -9.19 8.68 -8.99
N GLN A 135 -9.74 7.60 -8.44
CA GLN A 135 -9.15 6.92 -7.28
C GLN A 135 -7.76 6.37 -7.59
N GLY A 136 -7.59 5.68 -8.72
CA GLY A 136 -6.29 5.15 -9.16
C GLY A 136 -5.24 6.26 -9.35
N GLN A 137 -5.63 7.36 -9.99
CA GLN A 137 -4.75 8.53 -10.19
C GLN A 137 -4.38 9.20 -8.88
N GLN A 138 -5.33 9.36 -7.96
CA GLN A 138 -5.06 9.94 -6.64
C GLN A 138 -4.10 9.05 -5.85
N TYR A 139 -4.33 7.74 -5.86
CA TYR A 139 -3.48 6.77 -5.18
C TYR A 139 -2.04 6.79 -5.74
N TYR A 140 -1.90 6.73 -7.08
CA TYR A 140 -0.61 6.86 -7.76
C TYR A 140 0.09 8.17 -7.40
N LYS A 141 -0.61 9.31 -7.43
CA LYS A 141 -0.04 10.63 -7.10
C LYS A 141 0.45 10.68 -5.66
N THR A 142 -0.35 10.20 -4.71
CA THR A 142 0.03 10.15 -3.28
C THR A 142 1.31 9.34 -3.11
N LEU A 143 1.36 8.12 -3.64
CA LEU A 143 2.53 7.26 -3.50
C LEU A 143 3.76 7.87 -4.17
N SER A 144 3.63 8.34 -5.40
CA SER A 144 4.71 8.98 -6.16
C SER A 144 5.32 10.17 -5.42
N SER A 145 4.50 10.96 -4.72
CA SER A 145 4.96 12.13 -3.95
C SER A 145 5.75 11.76 -2.69
N CYS A 146 5.66 10.51 -2.24
CA CYS A 146 6.31 10.02 -1.04
C CYS A 146 7.53 9.14 -1.31
N LEU A 147 7.86 8.89 -2.58
CA LEU A 147 9.08 8.18 -2.95
C LEU A 147 10.28 9.11 -2.95
N THR A 148 11.29 8.77 -2.16
CA THR A 148 12.61 9.40 -2.20
C THR A 148 13.40 8.94 -3.43
N ASN A 149 14.57 9.56 -3.68
CA ASN A 149 15.46 9.10 -4.75
C ASN A 149 16.03 7.70 -4.48
N ASP A 150 16.31 7.39 -3.21
CA ASP A 150 16.78 6.06 -2.80
C ASP A 150 15.68 5.02 -3.03
N ASP A 151 14.42 5.37 -2.73
CA ASP A 151 13.28 4.49 -3.02
C ASP A 151 13.15 4.21 -4.51
N LYS A 152 13.27 5.23 -5.37
CA LYS A 152 13.21 5.05 -6.83
C LYS A 152 14.33 4.15 -7.32
N THR A 153 15.56 4.37 -6.84
CA THR A 153 16.70 3.52 -7.18
C THR A 153 16.48 2.06 -6.75
N ALA A 154 15.92 1.85 -5.56
CA ALA A 154 15.62 0.51 -5.07
C ALA A 154 14.44 -0.14 -5.82
N LEU A 155 13.42 0.64 -6.20
CA LEU A 155 12.30 0.19 -7.04
C LEU A 155 12.79 -0.26 -8.41
N ASP A 156 13.67 0.51 -9.05
CA ASP A 156 14.26 0.16 -10.35
C ASP A 156 15.09 -1.12 -10.24
N LYS A 157 15.93 -1.24 -9.21
CA LYS A 157 16.71 -2.46 -8.94
C LYS A 157 15.82 -3.71 -8.77
N HIS A 158 14.67 -3.57 -8.13
CA HIS A 158 13.81 -4.69 -7.74
C HIS A 158 12.54 -4.84 -8.61
N HIS A 159 12.44 -4.09 -9.71
CA HIS A 159 11.23 -3.99 -10.52
C HIS A 159 10.66 -5.36 -10.93
N ASP A 160 11.47 -6.19 -11.61
CA ASP A 160 11.02 -7.49 -12.11
C ASP A 160 10.53 -8.41 -10.99
N ARG A 161 11.24 -8.40 -9.85
CA ARG A 161 10.87 -9.18 -8.67
C ARG A 161 9.53 -8.74 -8.11
N ILE A 162 9.31 -7.42 -8.01
CA ILE A 162 8.05 -6.86 -7.53
C ILE A 162 6.89 -7.21 -8.49
N MET A 163 7.12 -7.11 -9.80
CA MET A 163 6.11 -7.48 -10.80
C MET A 163 5.78 -8.98 -10.75
N GLN A 164 6.77 -9.85 -10.54
CA GLN A 164 6.53 -11.29 -10.34
C GLN A 164 5.71 -11.58 -9.07
N MET A 165 5.99 -10.90 -7.96
CA MET A 165 5.18 -11.00 -6.75
C MET A 165 3.73 -10.59 -7.02
N ALA A 166 3.52 -9.46 -7.72
CA ALA A 166 2.20 -8.98 -8.10
C ALA A 166 1.44 -10.01 -8.95
N GLN A 167 2.07 -10.61 -9.94
CA GLN A 167 1.44 -11.65 -10.78
C GLN A 167 0.98 -12.86 -9.94
N ARG A 168 1.77 -13.31 -8.98
CA ARG A 168 1.40 -14.42 -8.07
C ARG A 168 0.21 -14.08 -7.17
N LEU A 169 0.02 -12.80 -6.86
CA LEU A 169 -1.14 -12.28 -6.15
C LEU A 169 -2.39 -12.12 -7.04
N GLY A 170 -2.34 -12.52 -8.31
CA GLY A 170 -3.42 -12.33 -9.29
C GLY A 170 -3.42 -10.94 -9.93
N GLY A 171 -2.24 -10.29 -9.96
CA GLY A 171 -2.06 -8.86 -10.17
C GLY A 171 -2.29 -8.33 -11.59
N VAL A 172 -2.56 -7.02 -11.60
CA VAL A 172 -2.98 -6.11 -12.70
C VAL A 172 -4.45 -6.20 -13.09
N GLY A 173 -4.99 -7.38 -13.36
CA GLY A 173 -6.36 -7.54 -13.88
C GLY A 173 -7.47 -7.02 -12.95
N GLN A 174 -7.24 -7.04 -11.63
CA GLN A 174 -8.20 -6.56 -10.62
C GLN A 174 -8.15 -5.04 -10.38
N MET A 175 -7.10 -4.35 -10.83
CA MET A 175 -6.93 -2.90 -10.68
C MET A 175 -7.49 -2.11 -11.87
N LEU A 176 -7.80 -2.81 -12.97
CA LEU A 176 -8.43 -2.21 -14.14
C LEU A 176 -9.95 -2.11 -13.93
N PRO A 177 -10.60 -1.02 -14.40
CA PRO A 177 -12.06 -0.93 -14.42
C PRO A 177 -12.67 -2.17 -15.10
N LYS A 178 -13.72 -2.74 -14.48
CA LYS A 178 -14.50 -3.83 -15.10
C LYS A 178 -15.02 -3.35 -16.46
N GLY A 179 -14.57 -3.98 -17.55
CA GLY A 179 -14.87 -3.58 -18.93
C GLY A 179 -13.63 -3.24 -19.78
N MET A 180 -12.44 -3.16 -19.18
CA MET A 180 -11.16 -2.96 -19.89
C MET A 180 -10.21 -4.15 -19.79
N VAL A 181 -10.65 -5.24 -19.15
CA VAL A 181 -9.99 -6.53 -19.26
C VAL A 181 -10.28 -7.02 -20.68
N MET A 182 -9.31 -6.89 -21.58
CA MET A 182 -9.43 -7.52 -22.90
C MET A 182 -9.60 -9.03 -22.68
N PRO A 183 -10.53 -9.70 -23.39
CA PRO A 183 -10.59 -11.15 -23.33
C PRO A 183 -9.22 -11.69 -23.75
N ALA A 184 -8.65 -12.57 -22.91
CA ALA A 184 -7.52 -13.38 -23.34
C ALA A 184 -8.01 -14.20 -24.54
N ASN A 185 -7.35 -14.02 -25.69
CA ASN A 185 -7.56 -14.87 -26.86
C ASN A 185 -7.25 -16.32 -26.55
#